data_AF-A0A4P5ZWE2-F1
#
_entry.id   AF-A0A4P5ZWE2-F1
#
_cell.length_a   1.000
_cell.length_b   1.000
_cell.length_c   1.000
_cell.angle_alpha   90.00
_cell.angle_beta   90.00
_cell.angle_gamma   90.00
#
_symmetry.space_group_name_H-M   'P 1'
#
loop_
_entity.id
_entity.type
_entity.pdbx_description
1 polymer ?
#
loop_
_entity_poly.entity_id
_entity_poly.type
_entity_poly.pdbx_seq_one_letter_code
_entity_poly.pdbx_strand_id
1 'polypeptide(L)'
;MVKKKSSDPQPQPLTGEALLDKVKGLEHLSKEEKARECGYYTLTKNNVERVNMMKFLNALIDAEGIELDGKQQGNGRGGRSASYRISVQSNGNLLIGAAYTKQMDLTAGDEFEISLGRKHIHLKQVEVGDDEE
;
A
#
# COMPACT_ATOMS: atom_id res chain seq x y z
N MET A 1 -31.98 -7.39 7.10
CA MET A 1 -30.95 -8.43 7.28
C MET A 1 -29.57 -7.79 7.28
N VAL A 2 -28.98 -7.58 8.46
CA VAL A 2 -27.62 -7.05 8.62
C VAL A 2 -26.63 -8.19 8.36
N LYS A 3 -25.81 -8.05 7.31
CA LYS A 3 -24.77 -9.02 6.95
C LYS A 3 -23.71 -9.05 8.06
N LYS A 4 -23.71 -10.11 8.88
CA LYS A 4 -22.60 -10.42 9.81
C LYS A 4 -21.32 -10.64 9.00
N LYS A 5 -20.35 -9.72 9.13
CA LYS A 5 -18.96 -9.97 8.74
C LYS A 5 -18.43 -11.07 9.66
N SER A 6 -18.13 -12.23 9.12
CA SER A 6 -17.34 -13.27 9.79
C SER A 6 -15.93 -12.72 10.02
N SER A 7 -15.70 -12.20 11.22
CA SER A 7 -14.39 -11.77 11.70
C SER A 7 -13.63 -13.00 12.18
N ASP A 8 -12.83 -13.60 11.29
CA ASP A 8 -11.79 -14.52 11.76
C ASP A 8 -10.89 -13.76 12.75
N PRO A 9 -10.61 -14.31 13.94
CA PRO A 9 -9.78 -13.65 14.93
C PRO A 9 -8.36 -13.53 14.37
N GLN A 10 -8.01 -12.35 13.86
CA GLN A 10 -6.62 -12.04 13.58
C GLN A 10 -5.90 -11.94 14.92
N PRO A 11 -4.80 -12.68 15.14
CA PRO A 11 -4.02 -12.53 16.36
C PRO A 11 -3.57 -11.07 16.47
N GLN A 12 -3.77 -10.46 17.64
CA GLN A 12 -3.20 -9.13 17.91
C GLN A 12 -1.70 -9.31 18.16
N PRO A 13 -0.81 -8.79 17.30
CA PRO A 13 0.63 -8.95 17.48
C PRO A 13 1.13 -8.15 18.69
N LEU A 14 2.07 -8.71 19.44
CA LEU A 14 2.72 -8.03 20.55
C LEU A 14 3.69 -6.98 20.03
N THR A 15 3.76 -5.82 20.68
CA THR A 15 4.63 -4.69 20.28
C THR A 15 5.34 -4.08 21.50
N GLY A 16 6.45 -3.38 21.28
CA GLY A 16 7.17 -2.68 22.35
C GLY A 16 7.77 -3.63 23.38
N GLU A 17 7.76 -3.23 24.66
CA GLU A 17 8.36 -3.99 25.77
C GLU A 17 7.77 -5.41 25.90
N ALA A 18 6.44 -5.56 25.73
CA ALA A 18 5.77 -6.85 25.78
C ALA A 18 6.26 -7.84 24.69
N LEU A 19 6.71 -7.33 23.54
CA LEU A 19 7.31 -8.14 22.49
C LEU A 19 8.71 -8.61 22.91
N LEU A 20 9.53 -7.71 23.45
CA LEU A 20 10.91 -8.02 23.87
C LEU A 20 10.93 -9.06 24.98
N ASP A 21 10.06 -8.92 25.98
CA ASP A 21 9.97 -9.86 27.10
C ASP A 21 9.55 -11.25 26.66
N LYS A 22 8.56 -11.34 25.76
CA LYS A 22 8.14 -12.63 25.21
C LYS A 22 9.25 -13.26 24.36
N VAL A 23 9.97 -12.48 23.55
CA VAL A 23 11.04 -13.00 22.70
C VAL A 23 12.23 -13.52 23.52
N LYS A 24 12.56 -12.88 24.65
CA LYS A 24 13.55 -13.40 25.61
C LYS A 24 13.16 -14.76 26.17
N GLY A 25 11.88 -14.97 26.48
CA GLY A 25 11.36 -16.27 26.94
C GLY A 25 11.40 -17.39 25.89
N LEU A 26 11.56 -17.04 24.61
CA LEU A 26 11.51 -17.96 23.48
C LEU A 26 12.88 -18.16 22.82
N GLU A 27 13.99 -17.84 23.48
CA GLU A 27 15.33 -17.85 22.88
C GLU A 27 15.71 -19.14 22.15
N HIS A 28 15.23 -20.28 22.65
CA HIS A 28 15.41 -21.63 22.11
C HIS A 28 14.70 -21.91 20.78
N LEU A 29 13.73 -21.07 20.39
CA LEU A 29 12.96 -21.22 19.16
C LEU A 29 13.59 -20.49 17.97
N SER A 30 13.26 -20.94 16.76
CA SER A 30 13.62 -20.25 15.53
C SER A 30 12.93 -18.88 15.42
N LYS A 31 13.43 -18.01 14.54
CA LYS A 31 12.84 -16.68 14.30
C LYS A 31 11.38 -16.78 13.83
N GLU A 32 11.05 -17.78 13.02
CA GLU A 32 9.70 -18.02 12.51
C GLU A 32 8.73 -18.46 13.60
N GLU A 33 9.16 -19.33 14.50
CA GLU A 33 8.37 -19.76 15.65
C GLU A 33 8.18 -18.62 16.65
N LYS A 34 9.22 -17.84 16.94
CA LYS A 34 9.12 -16.61 17.75
C LYS A 34 8.07 -15.65 17.18
N ALA A 35 8.12 -15.41 15.87
CA ALA A 35 7.15 -14.54 15.19
C ALA A 35 5.72 -15.07 15.30
N ARG A 36 5.51 -16.39 15.13
CA ARG A 36 4.19 -17.04 15.31
C ARG A 36 3.68 -16.86 16.73
N GLU A 37 4.49 -17.18 17.73
CA GLU A 37 4.15 -17.04 19.15
C GLU A 37 3.87 -15.59 19.56
N CYS A 38 4.52 -14.62 18.91
CA CYS A 38 4.30 -13.19 19.14
C CYS A 38 3.12 -12.61 18.35
N GLY A 39 2.36 -13.44 17.62
CA GLY A 39 1.15 -13.03 16.90
C GLY A 39 1.41 -12.45 15.50
N TYR A 40 2.62 -12.61 14.95
CA TYR A 40 2.98 -12.13 13.61
C TYR A 40 2.69 -13.17 12.53
N TYR A 41 1.45 -13.68 12.49
CA TYR A 41 1.00 -14.57 11.44
C TYR A 41 -0.41 -14.21 10.99
N THR A 42 -0.78 -14.71 9.82
CA THR A 42 -2.12 -14.57 9.25
C THR A 42 -2.67 -15.94 8.92
N LEU A 43 -3.96 -16.13 9.15
CA LEU A 43 -4.68 -17.32 8.71
C LEU A 43 -5.25 -17.06 7.33
N THR A 44 -4.93 -17.94 6.39
CA THR A 44 -5.57 -17.94 5.07
C THR A 44 -6.95 -18.59 5.15
N LYS A 45 -7.76 -18.43 4.09
CA LYS A 45 -9.08 -19.07 3.97
C LYS A 45 -9.06 -20.60 4.12
N ASN A 46 -7.90 -21.22 3.91
CA ASN A 46 -7.72 -22.66 4.04
C ASN A 46 -7.10 -23.05 5.40
N ASN A 47 -7.12 -22.16 6.41
CA ASN A 47 -6.47 -22.34 7.71
C ASN A 47 -4.95 -22.60 7.65
N VAL A 48 -4.30 -22.23 6.54
CA VAL A 48 -2.83 -22.25 6.45
C VAL A 48 -2.29 -20.98 7.09
N GLU A 49 -1.43 -21.14 8.10
CA GLU A 49 -0.71 -20.04 8.73
C GLU A 49 0.39 -19.50 7.83
N ARG A 50 0.47 -18.17 7.73
CA ARG A 50 1.57 -17.46 7.07
C ARG A 50 2.16 -16.44 8.01
N VAL A 51 3.40 -16.67 8.40
CA VAL A 51 4.17 -15.76 9.26
C VAL A 51 4.58 -14.52 8.46
N ASN A 52 4.41 -13.34 9.05
CA ASN A 52 4.90 -12.09 8.48
C ASN A 52 6.20 -11.68 9.16
N MET A 53 7.31 -12.23 8.68
CA MET A 53 8.64 -12.02 9.26
C MET A 53 9.07 -10.56 9.20
N MET A 54 8.74 -9.85 8.12
CA MET A 54 9.09 -8.43 7.98
C MET A 54 8.42 -7.57 9.05
N LYS A 55 7.12 -7.80 9.33
CA LYS A 55 6.43 -7.09 10.41
C LYS A 55 7.01 -7.40 11.79
N PHE A 56 7.37 -8.66 12.04
CA PHE A 56 7.97 -9.07 13.32
C PHE A 56 9.32 -8.38 13.55
N LEU A 57 10.21 -8.40 12.56
CA LEU A 57 11.52 -7.78 12.66
C LEU A 57 11.42 -6.26 12.80
N ASN A 58 10.55 -5.60 12.03
CA ASN A 58 10.33 -4.16 12.19
C ASN A 58 9.83 -3.80 13.59
N ALA A 59 8.91 -4.60 14.15
CA ALA A 59 8.41 -4.36 15.50
C ALA A 59 9.47 -4.59 16.59
N LEU A 60 10.43 -5.49 16.39
CA LEU A 60 11.58 -5.64 17.27
C LEU A 60 12.49 -4.42 17.22
N ILE A 61 12.80 -3.94 16.01
CA ILE A 61 13.63 -2.74 15.80
C ILE A 61 12.94 -1.52 16.44
N ASP A 62 11.63 -1.37 16.24
CA ASP A 62 10.82 -0.32 16.86
C ASP A 62 10.80 -0.45 18.40
N ALA A 63 10.70 -1.66 18.94
CA ALA A 63 10.69 -1.91 20.38
C ALA A 63 12.06 -1.63 21.03
N GLU A 64 13.16 -1.84 20.31
CA GLU A 64 14.51 -1.47 20.73
C GLU A 64 14.76 0.06 20.64
N GLY A 65 13.81 0.82 20.12
CA GLY A 65 13.92 2.28 19.99
C GLY A 65 14.82 2.73 18.84
N ILE A 66 15.12 1.83 17.89
CA ILE A 66 15.90 2.16 16.71
C ILE A 66 14.98 2.83 15.69
N GLU A 67 15.14 4.14 15.52
CA GLU A 67 14.42 4.89 14.50
C GLU A 67 15.01 4.59 13.13
N LEU A 68 14.37 3.68 12.39
CA LEU A 68 14.61 3.56 10.95
C LEU A 68 14.00 4.79 10.27
N ASP A 69 14.81 5.51 9.49
CA ASP A 69 14.47 6.71 8.71
C ASP A 69 13.48 6.44 7.54
N GLY A 70 12.64 5.41 7.70
CA GLY A 70 11.69 4.90 6.73
C GLY A 70 10.34 4.55 7.35
N LYS A 71 9.99 5.10 8.53
CA LYS A 71 8.62 5.06 9.06
C LYS A 71 7.68 5.78 8.09
N GLN A 72 7.23 5.05 7.08
CA GLN A 72 6.05 5.38 6.31
C GLN A 72 4.87 5.20 7.28
N GLN A 73 4.59 6.25 8.05
CA GLN A 73 3.40 6.39 8.86
C GLN A 73 2.20 6.45 7.90
N GLY A 74 1.73 5.27 7.52
CA GLY A 74 0.71 5.10 6.50
C GLY A 74 0.05 3.76 6.68
N ASN A 75 -0.99 3.73 7.51
CA ASN A 75 -1.87 2.58 7.71
C ASN A 75 -2.79 2.35 6.48
N GLY A 76 -2.25 2.52 5.28
CA GLY A 76 -2.92 2.30 4.01
C GLY A 76 -1.92 1.67 3.06
N ARG A 77 -2.31 0.56 2.43
CA ARG A 77 -1.63 -0.12 1.32
C ARG A 77 -0.59 0.81 0.68
N GLY A 78 0.70 0.53 0.91
CA GLY A 78 1.82 1.20 0.28
C GLY A 78 1.70 1.12 -1.24
N GLY A 79 0.93 2.05 -1.80
CA GLY A 79 0.81 2.26 -3.22
C GLY A 79 2.08 2.94 -3.70
N ARG A 80 2.41 2.69 -4.96
CA ARG A 80 3.47 3.43 -5.65
C ARG A 80 3.10 4.91 -5.62
N SER A 81 3.97 5.74 -5.06
CA SER A 81 3.89 7.19 -5.22
C SER A 81 3.97 7.53 -6.72
N ALA A 82 3.25 8.57 -7.14
CA ALA A 82 3.36 9.06 -8.50
C ALA A 82 4.80 9.52 -8.77
N SER A 83 5.50 8.87 -9.69
CA SER A 83 6.88 9.19 -10.06
C SER A 83 7.00 10.42 -10.96
N TYR A 84 5.87 11.02 -11.35
CA TYR A 84 5.72 12.08 -12.36
C TYR A 84 6.47 11.77 -13.67
N ARG A 85 6.68 10.48 -13.94
CA ARG A 85 7.37 9.94 -15.11
C ARG A 85 6.67 8.67 -15.55
N ILE A 86 6.41 8.57 -16.84
CA ILE A 86 5.80 7.42 -17.50
C ILE A 86 6.61 7.06 -18.76
N SER A 87 6.66 5.77 -19.09
CA SER A 87 7.31 5.26 -20.29
C SER A 87 6.24 4.78 -21.28
N VAL A 88 6.53 4.92 -22.57
CA VAL A 88 5.67 4.38 -23.63
C VAL A 88 5.59 2.86 -23.47
N GLN A 89 4.37 2.33 -23.47
CA GLN A 89 4.12 0.89 -23.36
C GLN A 89 4.52 0.17 -24.64
N SER A 90 4.63 -1.16 -24.61
CA SER A 90 4.97 -1.97 -25.80
C SER A 90 3.97 -1.84 -26.95
N ASN A 91 2.73 -1.46 -26.65
CA ASN A 91 1.69 -1.18 -27.63
C ASN A 91 1.75 0.25 -28.21
N GLY A 92 2.72 1.06 -27.81
CA GLY A 92 2.88 2.45 -28.26
C GLY A 92 2.06 3.49 -27.48
N ASN A 93 1.24 3.07 -26.51
CA ASN A 93 0.36 3.97 -25.77
C ASN A 93 1.04 4.60 -24.55
N LEU A 94 0.60 5.81 -24.20
CA LEU A 94 0.96 6.52 -22.99
C LEU A 94 -0.26 6.55 -22.06
N LEU A 95 -0.16 5.89 -20.90
CA LEU A 95 -1.27 5.79 -19.95
C LEU A 95 -1.03 6.68 -18.73
N ILE A 96 -1.97 7.59 -18.46
CA ILE A 96 -1.98 8.42 -17.25
C ILE A 96 -2.65 7.63 -16.12
N GLY A 97 -1.90 7.37 -15.05
CA GLY A 97 -2.42 6.64 -13.90
C GLY A 97 -3.40 7.47 -13.06
N ALA A 98 -4.28 6.79 -12.33
CA ALA A 98 -5.32 7.42 -11.51
C ALA A 98 -4.81 8.35 -10.39
N ALA A 99 -3.51 8.29 -10.05
CA ALA A 99 -2.92 9.21 -9.09
C ALA A 99 -2.90 10.66 -9.61
N TYR A 100 -2.70 10.86 -10.92
CA TYR A 100 -2.67 12.20 -11.52
C TYR A 100 -4.09 12.72 -11.76
N THR A 101 -4.98 11.88 -12.30
CA THR A 101 -6.36 12.30 -12.58
C THR A 101 -7.12 12.67 -11.31
N LYS A 102 -6.87 11.96 -10.19
CA LYS A 102 -7.44 12.33 -8.87
C LYS A 102 -6.88 13.63 -8.31
N GLN A 103 -5.62 13.98 -8.57
CA GLN A 103 -5.06 15.27 -8.15
C GLN A 103 -5.63 16.44 -8.95
N MET A 104 -6.13 16.15 -10.15
CA MET A 104 -6.81 17.11 -11.03
C MET A 104 -8.34 17.03 -10.90
N ASP A 105 -8.86 16.26 -9.93
CA ASP A 105 -10.29 16.04 -9.69
C ASP A 105 -11.11 15.61 -10.92
N LEU A 106 -10.47 14.90 -11.85
CA LEU A 106 -11.10 14.44 -13.09
C LEU A 106 -12.07 13.29 -12.84
N THR A 107 -13.18 13.30 -13.56
CA THR A 107 -14.24 12.30 -13.48
C THR A 107 -14.41 11.55 -14.80
N ALA A 108 -15.15 10.44 -14.75
CA ALA A 108 -15.45 9.67 -15.95
C ALA A 108 -16.41 10.47 -16.84
N GLY A 109 -15.98 10.77 -18.06
CA GLY A 109 -16.72 11.61 -19.00
C GLY A 109 -15.99 12.91 -19.36
N ASP A 110 -14.96 13.30 -18.59
CA ASP A 110 -14.14 14.45 -18.94
C ASP A 110 -13.36 14.17 -20.23
N GLU A 111 -13.45 15.09 -21.18
CA GLU A 111 -12.78 15.00 -22.48
C GLU A 111 -11.61 15.98 -22.57
N PHE A 112 -10.63 15.61 -23.38
CA PHE A 112 -9.43 16.41 -23.60
C PHE A 112 -9.13 16.53 -25.09
N GLU A 113 -8.90 17.75 -25.55
CA GLU A 113 -8.33 18.02 -26.85
C GLU A 113 -6.81 17.76 -26.79
N ILE A 114 -6.30 17.02 -27.78
CA ILE A 114 -4.88 16.71 -27.90
C ILE A 114 -4.24 17.62 -28.94
N SER A 115 -3.33 18.50 -28.51
CA SER A 115 -2.49 19.29 -29.43
C SER A 115 -1.06 18.78 -29.43
N LEU A 116 -0.54 18.47 -30.61
CA LEU A 116 0.84 17.99 -30.79
C LEU A 116 1.78 19.17 -31.07
N GLY A 117 2.78 19.34 -30.20
CA GLY A 117 3.93 20.22 -30.46
C GLY A 117 5.15 19.43 -30.92
N ARG A 118 6.25 20.13 -31.23
CA ARG A 118 7.50 19.50 -31.71
C ARG A 118 8.13 18.50 -30.73
N LYS A 119 7.93 18.69 -29.42
CA LYS A 119 8.52 17.85 -28.33
C LYS A 119 7.58 17.60 -27.14
N HIS A 120 6.33 18.01 -27.22
CA HIS A 120 5.35 17.89 -26.13
C HIS A 120 3.97 17.58 -26.69
N ILE A 121 3.17 16.90 -25.87
CA ILE A 121 1.74 16.71 -26.10
C ILE A 121 1.04 17.60 -25.08
N HIS A 122 0.20 18.51 -25.56
CA HIS A 122 -0.68 19.29 -24.70
C HIS A 122 -2.05 18.62 -24.66
N LEU A 123 -2.56 18.45 -23.44
CA LEU A 123 -3.93 18.03 -23.18
C LEU A 123 -4.66 19.24 -22.64
N LYS A 124 -5.71 19.68 -23.33
CA LYS A 124 -6.59 20.74 -22.86
C LYS A 124 -7.95 20.13 -22.54
N GLN A 125 -8.44 20.34 -21.32
CA GLN A 125 -9.77 19.87 -20.98
C GLN A 125 -10.79 20.64 -21.81
N VAL A 126 -11.72 19.93 -22.42
CA VAL A 126 -12.85 20.54 -23.12
C VAL A 126 -13.98 20.64 -22.11
N GLU A 127 -14.44 21.86 -21.84
CA GLU A 127 -15.66 22.04 -21.05
C GLU A 127 -16.85 21.63 -21.92
N VAL A 128 -17.75 20.81 -21.36
CA VAL A 128 -19.01 20.43 -22.01
C VAL A 128 -19.92 21.67 -22.02
N GLY A 129 -19.65 22.60 -22.92
CA GLY A 129 -20.31 23.91 -22.95
C GLY A 129 -19.92 24.84 -24.11
N ASP A 130 -18.77 24.64 -24.77
CA ASP A 130 -18.27 25.58 -25.80
C ASP A 130 -18.51 25.10 -27.25
N ASP A 131 -19.62 24.40 -27.51
CA ASP A 131 -20.17 24.19 -28.86
C ASP A 131 -21.20 25.31 -29.19
N GLU A 132 -20.84 26.58 -29.02
CA GLU A 132 -21.55 27.72 -29.65
C GLU A 132 -20.56 28.84 -29.98
N GLU A 133 -19.95 28.78 -31.17
CA GLU A 133 -19.80 29.92 -32.12
C GLU A 133 -19.34 29.46 -33.52
#